data_AF-A0A379WXN8-F1
#
_entry.id   AF-A0A379WXN8-F1
#
_cell.length_a   1.000
_cell.length_b   1.000
_cell.length_c   1.000
_cell.angle_alpha   90.00
_cell.angle_beta   90.00
_cell.angle_gamma   90.00
#
_symmetry.space_group_name_H-M   'P 1'
#
loop_
_entity.id
_entity.type
_entity.pdbx_description
1 polymer ?
#
loop_
_entity_poly.entity_id
_entity_poly.type
_entity_poly.pdbx_seq_one_letter_code
_entity_poly.pdbx_strand_id
1 'polypeptide(L)'
;MVQLWVNLPMKDKMTTPGYQSITHDVIPTVTLPDDAGVVRVIAGRYEETKGPAHTFSPLNVWDMRLQRNRQLTLAQPEGWSTGAGGTERQYHGERHDAGQRSATGGVEPARENAAP
;
A
#
# COMPACT_ATOMS: atom_id res chain seq x y z
N MET A 1 11.65 -3.90 -6.28
CA MET A 1 10.95 -3.09 -7.29
C MET A 1 9.55 -3.64 -7.49
N VAL A 2 8.58 -2.79 -7.82
CA VAL A 2 7.19 -3.19 -8.10
C VAL A 2 6.74 -2.49 -9.38
N GLN A 3 5.99 -3.20 -10.23
CA GLN A 3 5.29 -2.61 -11.37
C GLN A 3 3.79 -2.91 -11.22
N LEU A 4 2.96 -1.88 -11.40
CA LEU A 4 1.51 -1.98 -11.33
C LEU A 4 0.91 -1.37 -12.60
N TRP A 5 0.05 -2.12 -13.27
CA TRP A 5 -0.73 -1.64 -14.41
C TRP A 5 -2.16 -1.40 -13.97
N VAL A 6 -2.65 -0.19 -14.20
CA VAL A 6 -4.03 0.19 -13.89
C VAL A 6 -4.75 0.45 -15.21
N ASN A 7 -5.95 -0.13 -15.34
CA ASN A 7 -6.77 0.07 -16.53
C ASN A 7 -7.37 1.49 -16.53
N LEU A 8 -7.41 2.12 -17.70
CA LEU A 8 -8.09 3.39 -17.89
C LEU A 8 -9.61 3.17 -18.02
N PRO A 9 -10.44 4.09 -17.48
CA PRO A 9 -11.86 4.13 -17.79
C PRO A 9 -12.08 4.19 -19.31
N MET A 10 -13.16 3.59 -19.79
CA MET A 10 -13.46 3.49 -21.22
C MET A 10 -13.41 4.85 -21.95
N LYS A 11 -13.97 5.89 -21.33
CA LYS A 11 -14.03 7.25 -21.88
C LYS A 11 -12.64 7.90 -22.09
N ASP A 12 -11.63 7.45 -21.34
CA ASP A 12 -10.29 8.05 -21.32
C ASP A 12 -9.27 7.22 -22.13
N LYS A 13 -9.69 6.08 -22.71
CA LYS A 13 -8.79 5.15 -23.41
C LYS A 13 -8.05 5.73 -24.62
N MET A 14 -8.62 6.76 -25.25
CA MET A 14 -8.05 7.41 -26.44
C MET A 14 -7.38 8.75 -26.11
N THR A 15 -7.17 9.05 -24.83
CA THR A 15 -6.45 10.27 -24.43
C THR A 15 -4.99 10.21 -24.87
N THR A 16 -4.36 11.37 -25.04
CA THR A 16 -2.94 11.44 -25.40
C THR A 16 -2.09 10.79 -24.30
N PRO A 17 -1.14 9.88 -24.65
CA PRO A 17 -0.25 9.30 -23.66
C PRO A 17 0.52 10.37 -22.89
N GLY A 18 0.70 10.15 -21.58
CA GLY A 18 1.43 11.06 -20.70
C GLY A 18 2.34 10.30 -19.76
N TYR A 19 3.48 10.92 -19.43
CA TYR A 19 4.44 10.41 -18.46
C TYR A 19 4.52 11.36 -17.27
N GLN A 20 4.60 10.79 -16.08
CA GLN A 20 4.76 11.53 -14.83
C GLN A 20 6.02 11.04 -14.13
N SER A 21 7.09 11.85 -14.18
CA SER A 21 8.32 11.57 -13.44
C SER A 21 8.10 11.87 -11.96
N ILE A 22 7.86 10.82 -11.17
CA ILE A 22 7.65 10.93 -9.72
C ILE A 22 8.90 10.36 -9.03
N THR A 23 9.74 11.24 -8.53
CA THR A 23 10.98 10.91 -7.83
C THR A 23 10.76 10.76 -6.32
N HIS A 24 11.77 10.26 -5.61
CA HIS A 24 11.66 10.03 -4.16
C HIS A 24 11.33 11.31 -3.37
N ASP A 25 11.96 12.41 -3.72
CA ASP A 25 11.88 13.72 -3.07
C ASP A 25 10.51 14.40 -3.19
N VAL A 26 9.73 14.08 -4.24
CA VAL A 26 8.39 14.65 -4.44
C VAL A 26 7.28 13.80 -3.83
N ILE A 27 7.59 12.59 -3.35
CA ILE A 27 6.61 11.72 -2.69
C ILE A 27 6.56 12.09 -1.21
N PRO A 28 5.43 12.63 -0.71
CA PRO A 28 5.31 12.98 0.70
C PRO A 28 5.32 11.72 1.55
N THR A 29 5.99 11.82 2.70
CA THR A 29 6.09 10.76 3.70
C THR A 29 5.34 11.19 4.97
N VAL A 30 4.52 10.30 5.50
CA VAL A 30 3.73 10.51 6.71
C VAL A 30 4.08 9.43 7.74
N THR A 31 4.27 9.82 8.99
CA THR A 31 4.45 8.88 10.10
C THR A 31 3.11 8.23 10.44
N LEU A 32 3.12 6.91 10.58
CA LEU A 32 1.94 6.16 10.98
C LEU A 32 1.65 6.34 12.49
N PRO A 33 0.39 6.19 12.93
CA PRO A 33 0.03 6.26 14.35
C PRO A 33 0.87 5.32 15.22
N ASP A 34 1.02 5.65 16.50
CA ASP A 34 1.73 4.84 17.51
C ASP A 34 3.18 4.49 17.15
N ASP A 35 3.83 5.33 16.34
CA ASP A 35 5.14 5.07 15.75
C ASP A 35 5.17 3.72 14.99
N ALA A 36 4.06 3.34 14.36
CA ALA A 36 3.94 2.06 13.67
C ALA A 36 4.83 1.96 12.42
N GLY A 37 5.40 3.07 11.97
CA GLY A 37 6.27 3.15 10.81
C GLY A 37 5.98 4.38 9.96
N VAL A 38 6.15 4.26 8.64
CA VAL A 38 5.93 5.36 7.70
C VAL A 38 5.16 4.91 6.47
N VAL A 39 4.43 5.84 5.87
CA VAL A 39 3.77 5.69 4.57
C VAL A 39 4.20 6.79 3.62
N ARG A 40 4.50 6.40 2.39
CA ARG A 40 4.80 7.29 1.27
C ARG A 40 3.59 7.30 0.33
N VAL A 41 3.01 8.48 0.10
CA VAL A 41 1.75 8.61 -0.66
C VAL A 41 2.06 8.86 -2.14
N ILE A 42 2.01 7.82 -2.97
CA ILE A 42 2.36 7.91 -4.39
C ILE A 42 1.18 8.46 -5.20
N ALA A 43 -0.01 7.93 -4.99
CA ALA A 43 -1.25 8.34 -5.66
C ALA A 43 -2.42 8.36 -4.66
N GLY A 44 -3.41 9.20 -4.93
CA GLY A 44 -4.58 9.36 -4.06
C GLY A 44 -4.28 10.21 -2.83
N ARG A 45 -4.78 9.78 -1.66
CA ARG A 45 -4.67 10.55 -0.41
C ARG A 45 -4.60 9.61 0.79
N TYR A 46 -3.72 9.90 1.74
CA TYR A 46 -3.70 9.29 3.08
C TYR A 46 -3.86 10.41 4.12
N GLU A 47 -4.90 10.33 4.96
CA GLU A 47 -5.32 11.44 5.84
C GLU A 47 -5.44 12.75 5.04
N GLU A 48 -4.78 13.83 5.45
CA GLU A 48 -4.75 15.10 4.72
C GLU A 48 -3.68 15.17 3.61
N THR A 49 -2.85 14.13 3.47
CA THR A 49 -1.70 14.14 2.56
C THR A 49 -2.06 13.57 1.20
N LYS A 50 -1.90 14.38 0.15
CA LYS A 50 -2.16 13.99 -1.24
C LYS A 50 -0.88 13.54 -1.95
N GLY A 51 -0.97 12.45 -2.71
CA GLY A 51 0.13 11.99 -3.56
C GLY A 51 0.28 12.83 -4.84
N PRO A 52 1.49 12.90 -5.42
CA PRO A 52 1.76 13.71 -6.61
C PRO A 52 1.19 13.12 -7.91
N ALA A 53 0.87 11.81 -7.96
CA ALA A 53 0.38 11.20 -9.18
C ALA A 53 -1.04 11.69 -9.55
N HIS A 54 -1.18 12.16 -10.79
CA HIS A 54 -2.47 12.38 -11.42
C HIS A 54 -3.02 11.05 -11.96
N THR A 55 -4.27 10.74 -11.63
CA THR A 55 -4.94 9.49 -12.01
C THR A 55 -6.22 9.79 -12.78
N PHE A 56 -6.62 8.88 -13.67
CA PHE A 56 -7.87 8.99 -14.45
C PHE A 56 -9.09 8.47 -13.70
N SER A 57 -8.86 7.55 -12.75
CA SER A 57 -9.86 7.05 -11.82
C SER A 57 -9.42 7.31 -10.38
N PRO A 58 -10.37 7.42 -9.44
CA PRO A 58 -10.05 7.43 -8.02
C PRO A 58 -9.33 6.13 -7.64
N LEU A 59 -8.14 6.25 -7.03
CA LEU A 59 -7.37 5.11 -6.51
C LEU A 59 -6.35 5.61 -5.47
N ASN A 60 -5.89 4.71 -4.61
CA ASN A 60 -4.81 4.95 -3.66
C ASN A 60 -3.63 4.02 -3.97
N VAL A 61 -2.41 4.58 -4.00
CA VAL A 61 -1.17 3.78 -4.03
C VAL A 61 -0.25 4.32 -2.95
N TRP A 62 0.04 3.46 -1.97
CA TRP A 62 0.87 3.77 -0.83
C TRP A 62 2.03 2.78 -0.74
N ASP A 63 3.22 3.29 -0.48
CA ASP A 63 4.40 2.49 -0.14
C ASP A 63 4.62 2.60 1.37
N MET A 64 4.54 1.47 2.07
CA MET A 64 4.46 1.46 3.54
C MET A 64 5.58 0.63 4.13
N ARG A 65 6.24 1.19 5.14
CA ARG A 65 7.19 0.48 5.97
C ARG A 65 6.65 0.41 7.39
N LEU A 66 6.17 -0.77 7.78
CA LEU A 66 5.70 -1.05 9.13
C LEU A 66 6.85 -1.56 10.01
N GLN A 67 6.88 -1.11 11.27
CA GLN A 67 7.74 -1.69 12.29
C GLN A 67 7.23 -3.09 12.69
N ARG A 68 8.13 -3.92 13.22
CA ARG A 68 7.76 -5.27 13.68
C ARG A 68 6.73 -5.22 14.80
N ASN A 69 5.83 -6.21 14.82
CA ASN A 69 4.79 -6.39 15.83
C ASN A 69 3.85 -5.18 15.98
N ARG A 70 3.80 -4.30 14.98
CA ARG A 70 2.81 -3.23 14.90
C ARG A 70 1.64 -3.66 14.03
N GLN A 71 0.47 -3.13 14.36
CA GLN A 71 -0.74 -3.29 13.57
C GLN A 71 -1.14 -1.93 13.04
N LEU A 72 -1.72 -1.94 11.85
CA LEU A 72 -2.29 -0.76 11.23
C LEU A 72 -3.62 -1.12 10.60
N THR A 73 -4.63 -0.29 10.90
CA THR A 73 -5.93 -0.35 10.26
C THR A 73 -6.03 0.75 9.21
N LEU A 74 -6.40 0.37 8.00
CA LEU A 74 -6.56 1.31 6.89
C LEU A 74 -8.02 1.35 6.46
N ALA A 75 -8.60 2.55 6.48
CA ALA A 75 -9.91 2.79 5.89
C ALA A 75 -9.80 2.78 4.36
N GLN A 76 -10.70 2.07 3.69
CA GLN A 76 -10.86 2.12 2.25
C GLN A 76 -12.29 2.49 1.89
N PRO A 77 -12.51 3.25 0.81
CA PRO A 77 -13.86 3.52 0.35
C PRO A 77 -14.59 2.22 0.00
N GLU A 78 -15.88 2.19 0.30
CA GLU A 78 -16.71 1.04 -0.03
C GLU A 78 -16.71 0.77 -1.55
N GLY A 79 -16.69 -0.51 -1.93
CA GLY A 79 -16.67 -0.93 -3.33
C GLY A 79 -15.29 -0.85 -4.02
N TRP A 80 -14.24 -0.38 -3.34
CA TRP A 80 -12.90 -0.36 -3.92
C TRP A 80 -12.21 -1.71 -3.81
N SER A 81 -11.58 -2.14 -4.90
CA SER A 81 -10.65 -3.27 -4.90
C SER A 81 -9.42 -2.93 -4.06
N THR A 82 -9.06 -3.80 -3.13
CA THR A 82 -7.87 -3.64 -2.27
C THR A 82 -6.90 -4.79 -2.49
N GLY A 83 -5.63 -4.45 -2.73
CA GLY A 83 -4.52 -5.40 -2.79
C GLY A 83 -3.38 -4.92 -1.90
N ALA A 84 -2.77 -5.84 -1.17
CA ALA A 84 -1.56 -5.60 -0.38
C ALA A 84 -0.55 -6.69 -0.71
N GLY A 85 0.70 -6.30 -0.89
CA GLY A 85 1.82 -7.21 -1.11
C GLY A 85 3.09 -6.50 -0.68
N GLY A 86 4.13 -7.26 -0.37
CA GLY A 86 5.41 -6.65 -0.07
C GLY A 86 6.60 -7.50 -0.42
N THR A 87 7.75 -6.86 -0.32
CA THR A 87 9.01 -7.34 -0.90
C THR A 87 9.90 -8.03 0.12
N GLU A 88 9.48 -8.07 1.40
CA GLU A 88 10.17 -8.77 2.48
C GLU A 88 9.23 -9.79 3.15
N ARG A 89 9.78 -10.95 3.50
CA ARG A 89 9.02 -12.14 3.87
C ARG A 89 8.46 -12.02 5.30
N GLN A 90 7.30 -11.38 5.46
CA GLN A 90 6.27 -11.72 6.48
C GLN A 90 5.06 -10.79 6.32
N TYR A 91 4.04 -11.26 5.60
CA TYR A 91 2.69 -10.69 5.60
C TYR A 91 1.72 -11.81 5.99
N HIS A 92 0.98 -11.66 7.10
CA HIS A 92 -0.18 -12.48 7.41
C HIS A 92 -1.41 -11.57 7.28
N GLY A 93 -2.12 -11.69 6.16
CA GLY A 93 -3.35 -10.94 5.90
C GLY A 93 -4.54 -11.85 6.12
N GLU A 94 -5.32 -11.62 7.19
CA GLU A 94 -6.59 -12.30 7.41
C GLU A 94 -7.74 -11.47 6.81
N ARG A 95 -8.68 -12.14 6.14
CA ARG A 95 -9.91 -11.52 5.63
C ARG A 95 -10.97 -11.55 6.73
N HIS A 96 -11.41 -10.38 7.18
CA HIS A 96 -12.67 -10.24 7.92
C HIS A 96 -13.70 -9.54 7.01
N ASP A 97 -14.94 -10.01 7.07
CA ASP A 97 -16.01 -9.58 6.19
C ASP A 97 -16.41 -8.10 6.43
N ALA A 98 -16.74 -7.43 5.33
CA ALA A 98 -17.21 -6.05 5.19
C ALA A 98 -16.33 -4.91 5.78
N GLY A 99 -15.43 -4.36 4.95
CA GLY A 99 -15.07 -2.94 4.97
C GLY A 99 -13.74 -2.52 5.61
N GLN A 100 -13.06 -3.39 6.37
CA GLN A 100 -11.78 -3.04 7.02
C GLN A 100 -10.78 -4.21 6.91
N ARG A 101 -9.53 -3.89 6.57
CA ARG A 101 -8.43 -4.86 6.54
C ARG A 101 -7.38 -4.48 7.58
N SER A 102 -7.02 -5.44 8.42
CA SER A 102 -5.93 -5.35 9.38
C SER A 102 -4.73 -6.15 8.87
N ALA A 103 -3.52 -5.61 9.00
CA ALA A 103 -2.28 -6.34 8.73
C ALA A 103 -1.53 -6.61 10.04
N THR A 104 -1.21 -7.87 10.30
CA THR A 104 -0.47 -8.30 11.50
C THR A 104 0.87 -8.92 11.07
N GLY A 105 1.98 -8.37 11.57
CA GLY A 105 3.30 -8.99 11.42
C GLY A 105 3.54 -10.00 12.54
N GLY A 106 3.65 -11.30 12.20
CA GLY A 106 3.95 -12.38 13.15
C GLY A 106 5.23 -13.12 12.78
N VAL A 107 6.07 -13.40 13.78
CA VAL A 107 7.30 -14.21 13.67
C VAL A 107 7.00 -15.60 14.24
N GLU A 108 7.06 -16.63 13.41
CA GLU A 108 7.13 -18.02 13.86
C GLU A 108 8.59 -18.33 14.23
N PRO A 109 8.90 -18.81 15.45
CA PRO A 109 10.27 -19.15 15.81
C PRO A 109 10.73 -20.37 15.00
N ALA A 110 11.90 -20.23 14.36
CA ALA A 110 12.55 -21.31 13.63
C ALA A 110 12.76 -22.52 14.54
N ARG A 111 12.25 -23.69 14.14
CA ARG A 111 12.64 -24.96 14.75
C ARG A 111 14.08 -25.27 14.34
N GLU A 112 14.97 -25.24 15.32
CA GLU A 112 16.37 -25.62 15.23
C GLU A 112 16.53 -27.14 15.14
N ASN A 113 17.32 -27.58 14.15
CA ASN A 113 18.04 -28.83 13.91
C ASN A 113 17.70 -30.14 14.65
N ALA A 114 17.66 -31.24 13.88
CA ALA A 114 18.55 -32.39 14.10
C ALA A 114 18.63 -33.29 12.84
N ALA A 115 19.78 -33.25 12.17
CA ALA A 115 20.30 -34.39 11.41
C ALA A 115 20.89 -35.43 12.41
N PRO A 116 21.11 -36.69 12.02
CA PRO A 116 22.24 -37.02 11.13
C PRO A 116 21.85 -37.61 9.77
#